data_AF-A0A822BQU4-F1
#
_entry.id   AF-A0A822BQU4-F1
#
_cell.length_a   1.000
_cell.length_b   1.000
_cell.length_c   1.000
_cell.angle_alpha   90.00
_cell.angle_beta   90.00
_cell.angle_gamma   90.00
#
_symmetry.space_group_name_H-M   'P 1'
#
loop_
_entity.id
_entity.type
_entity.pdbx_description
1 polymer ?
#
loop_
_entity_poly.entity_id
_entity_poly.type
_entity_poly.pdbx_seq_one_letter_code
_entity_poly.pdbx_strand_id
1 'polypeptide(L)'
;ESETLVDIYTLQLLYVFVESLAIAQEDDPSLGTQQQAIGALSHIERIIKEKANLFIKETPKRHRPPSWTEASLDVTIRWLLRQCGRIETESRRKCIELVCTFIPLLPGIRSIREYFDLKIKSEGNIYFIERFEGTISKDKKTRFKASLANQACLTDMSETFSLPIVYQWLDTLIASLDCYTWVFSQGFLNPLLFQDNNQQSRLITSLSYFISKISMNTLHNIVSYFPASSQSYVFTPNDVRQFDTAKCTVIVRLLNFITAIWSKYPHDTKRAIDSSFYSNDLTKLILTCVFNPTQIGFDINNEEINKKLPERILILLKSMTTHLPEQLLQPFYSNALQMTKSDGMYNLTNELNMNPVRWSLIFTITRGLRLLYEVRLLAKPNQPEQYAKELWTTMLTKMITHEEDFDKANLVLTIDNQRGLQALFDYIIYLGIKVFKKNSC
;
A
#
# COMPACT_ATOMS: atom_id res chain seq x y z
N GLU A 1 16.04 9.72 40.44
CA GLU A 1 15.31 10.62 39.52
C GLU A 1 14.15 11.30 40.26
N SER A 2 13.76 12.52 39.87
CA SER A 2 12.65 13.24 40.51
C SER A 2 11.30 12.71 40.03
N GLU A 3 10.62 11.91 40.87
CA GLU A 3 9.30 11.37 40.60
C GLU A 3 8.23 12.46 40.37
N THR A 4 8.34 13.57 41.11
CA THR A 4 7.45 14.73 40.97
C THR A 4 7.51 15.34 39.57
N LEU A 5 8.72 15.50 38.99
CA LEU A 5 8.85 16.05 37.64
C LEU A 5 8.32 15.09 36.58
N VAL A 6 8.53 13.79 36.78
CA VAL A 6 7.98 12.75 35.91
C VAL A 6 6.45 12.80 35.91
N ASP A 7 5.82 12.91 37.08
CA ASP A 7 4.37 13.02 37.18
C ASP A 7 3.83 14.27 36.47
N ILE A 8 4.50 15.41 36.64
CA ILE A 8 4.02 16.70 36.12
C ILE A 8 4.12 16.79 34.59
N TYR A 9 5.25 16.39 34.00
CA TYR A 9 5.59 16.79 32.63
C TYR A 9 5.52 15.67 31.58
N THR A 10 5.55 14.39 31.96
CA THR A 10 5.75 13.29 30.99
C THR A 10 4.68 13.24 29.91
N LEU A 11 3.39 13.38 30.26
CA LEU A 11 2.31 13.36 29.27
C LEU A 11 2.30 14.61 28.38
N GLN A 12 2.72 15.77 28.92
CA GLN A 12 2.88 16.99 28.14
C GLN A 12 4.01 16.86 27.12
N LEU A 13 5.16 16.30 27.53
CA LEU A 13 6.28 16.04 26.63
C LEU A 13 5.89 15.04 25.54
N LEU A 14 5.15 13.99 25.88
CA LEU A 14 4.63 13.04 24.90
C LEU A 14 3.83 13.75 23.82
N TYR A 15 2.88 14.59 24.22
CA TYR A 15 2.06 15.37 23.29
C TYR A 15 2.93 16.25 22.38
N VAL A 16 3.86 17.00 22.97
CA VAL A 16 4.74 17.92 22.23
C VAL A 16 5.58 17.16 21.22
N PHE A 17 6.22 16.05 21.61
CA PHE A 17 7.09 15.31 20.70
C PHE A 17 6.34 14.57 19.59
N VAL A 18 5.11 14.12 19.82
CA VAL A 18 4.26 13.56 18.75
C VAL A 18 3.90 14.65 17.74
N GLU A 19 3.57 15.86 18.20
CA GLU A 19 3.32 17.01 17.32
C GLU A 19 4.58 17.44 16.56
N SER A 20 5.74 17.50 17.24
CA SER A 20 7.02 17.80 16.62
C SER A 20 7.40 16.77 15.56
N LEU A 21 7.20 15.48 15.83
CA LEU A 21 7.45 14.41 14.87
C LEU A 21 6.58 14.56 13.62
N ALA A 22 5.34 15.02 13.78
CA ALA A 22 4.47 15.26 12.63
C ALA A 22 4.90 16.49 11.82
N ILE A 23 5.30 17.59 12.47
CA ILE A 23 5.82 18.78 11.78
C ILE A 23 7.08 18.43 10.98
N ALA A 24 7.93 17.54 11.51
CA ALA A 24 9.15 17.07 10.86
C ALA A 24 8.92 16.18 9.61
N GLN A 25 7.67 15.90 9.20
CA GLN A 25 7.36 15.06 8.03
C GLN A 25 7.96 15.60 6.72
N GLU A 26 8.02 16.92 6.58
CA GLU A 26 8.55 17.59 5.38
C GLU A 26 10.06 17.87 5.46
N ASP A 27 10.70 17.59 6.59
CA ASP A 27 12.13 17.77 6.75
C ASP A 27 12.92 16.79 5.88
N ASP A 28 14.08 17.23 5.39
CA ASP A 28 15.00 16.33 4.69
C ASP A 28 15.48 15.21 5.64
N PRO A 29 15.41 13.92 5.24
CA PRO A 29 15.80 12.81 6.09
C PRO A 29 17.23 12.89 6.64
N SER A 30 18.14 13.60 5.97
CA SER A 30 19.53 13.80 6.41
C SER A 30 19.65 14.69 7.65
N LEU A 31 18.65 15.51 7.97
CA LEU A 31 18.65 16.37 9.16
C LEU A 31 18.49 15.58 10.46
N GLY A 32 17.99 14.35 10.40
CA GLY A 32 17.85 13.50 11.58
C GLY A 32 16.70 13.87 12.52
N THR A 33 15.86 14.86 12.17
CA THR A 33 14.84 15.45 13.06
C THR A 33 13.78 14.43 13.47
N GLN A 34 13.27 13.64 12.51
CA GLN A 34 12.33 12.55 12.77
C GLN A 34 12.95 11.49 13.69
N GLN A 35 14.21 11.10 13.45
CA GLN A 35 14.91 10.09 14.25
C GLN A 35 15.09 10.57 15.70
N GLN A 36 15.43 11.84 15.91
CA GLN A 36 15.56 12.41 17.26
C GLN A 36 14.21 12.49 17.98
N ALA A 37 13.14 12.90 17.29
CA ALA A 37 11.80 12.92 17.86
C ALA A 37 11.30 11.50 18.21
N ILE A 38 11.55 10.51 17.36
CA ILE A 38 11.27 9.09 17.64
C ILE A 38 12.08 8.61 18.85
N GLY A 39 13.35 9.00 18.96
CA GLY A 39 14.21 8.70 20.10
C GLY A 39 13.67 9.28 21.42
N ALA A 40 13.28 10.55 21.40
CA ALA A 40 12.65 11.22 22.54
C ALA A 40 11.35 10.52 22.96
N LEU A 41 10.48 10.18 22.00
CA LEU A 41 9.25 9.43 22.28
C LEU A 41 9.54 8.03 22.83
N SER A 42 10.59 7.36 22.38
CA SER A 42 10.99 6.05 22.90
C SER A 42 11.50 6.13 24.35
N HIS A 43 12.17 7.22 24.73
CA HIS A 43 12.53 7.47 26.12
C HIS A 43 11.30 7.73 27.00
N ILE A 44 10.36 8.53 26.51
CA ILE A 44 9.08 8.80 27.21
C ILE A 44 8.27 7.52 27.37
N GLU A 45 8.21 6.70 26.32
CA GLU A 45 7.58 5.38 26.35
C GLU A 45 8.13 4.51 27.48
N ARG A 46 9.46 4.45 27.63
CA ARG A 46 10.11 3.70 28.71
C ARG A 46 9.74 4.25 30.09
N ILE A 47 9.68 5.57 30.26
CA ILE A 47 9.27 6.19 31.53
C ILE A 47 7.82 5.78 31.88
N ILE A 48 6.91 5.85 30.92
CA ILE A 48 5.50 5.48 31.12
C ILE A 48 5.37 3.98 31.42
N LYS A 49 6.14 3.11 30.76
CA LYS A 49 6.17 1.67 31.08
C LYS A 49 6.58 1.41 32.53
N GLU A 50 7.69 1.99 32.97
CA GLU A 50 8.23 1.76 34.31
C GLU A 50 7.36 2.38 35.42
N LYS A 51 6.72 3.52 35.12
CA LYS A 51 5.96 4.31 36.10
C LYS A 51 4.47 4.41 35.77
N ALA A 52 3.92 3.38 35.13
CA ALA A 52 2.54 3.36 34.63
C ALA A 52 1.52 3.75 35.71
N ASN A 53 1.71 3.27 36.94
CA ASN A 53 0.85 3.53 38.10
C ASN A 53 0.65 5.03 38.39
N LEU A 54 1.66 5.87 38.11
CA LEU A 54 1.53 7.31 38.26
C LEU A 54 0.48 7.88 37.30
N PHE A 55 0.41 7.37 36.08
CA PHE A 55 -0.40 7.95 35.01
C PHE A 55 -1.82 7.39 34.91
N ILE A 56 -2.17 6.36 35.69
CA ILE A 56 -3.51 5.72 35.63
C ILE A 56 -4.62 6.74 35.90
N LYS A 57 -4.45 7.60 36.90
CA LYS A 57 -5.42 8.64 37.29
C LYS A 57 -4.80 10.03 37.19
N GLU A 58 -5.61 11.04 36.94
CA GLU A 58 -5.17 12.44 36.94
C GLU A 58 -4.73 12.89 38.34
N THR A 59 -3.66 13.70 38.40
CA THR A 59 -3.24 14.43 39.62
C THR A 59 -3.37 15.94 39.38
N PRO A 60 -3.75 16.74 40.39
CA PRO A 60 -3.97 18.19 40.22
C PRO A 60 -2.73 18.97 39.76
N LYS A 61 -1.53 18.42 39.98
CA LYS A 61 -0.25 19.06 39.61
C LYS A 61 0.16 18.71 38.17
N ARG A 62 -0.45 17.70 37.55
CA ARG A 62 -0.05 17.23 36.23
C ARG A 62 -0.46 18.23 35.16
N HIS A 63 0.49 18.59 34.31
CA HIS A 63 0.21 19.46 33.19
C HIS A 63 -0.65 18.74 32.16
N ARG A 64 -1.79 19.35 31.85
CA ARG A 64 -2.74 18.81 30.88
C ARG A 64 -2.39 19.31 29.48
N PRO A 65 -2.19 18.40 28.50
CA PRO A 65 -2.02 18.81 27.11
C PRO A 65 -3.26 19.52 26.55
N PRO A 66 -3.10 20.34 25.49
CA PRO A 66 -4.23 20.96 24.81
C PRO A 66 -5.27 19.93 24.36
N SER A 67 -6.56 20.28 24.46
CA SER A 67 -7.70 19.46 24.04
C SER A 67 -7.93 18.15 24.80
N TRP A 68 -7.14 17.84 25.84
CA TRP A 68 -7.39 16.69 26.70
C TRP A 68 -8.41 17.05 27.79
N THR A 69 -9.29 16.11 28.14
CA THR A 69 -10.26 16.29 29.23
C THR A 69 -9.62 16.13 30.60
N GLU A 70 -8.67 15.19 30.70
CA GLU A 70 -7.89 14.89 31.89
C GLU A 70 -6.50 14.40 31.46
N ALA A 71 -5.48 14.60 32.30
CA ALA A 71 -4.14 14.10 32.04
C ALA A 71 -4.00 12.66 32.55
N SER A 72 -4.68 11.67 31.95
CA SER A 72 -4.61 10.25 32.34
C SER A 72 -4.06 9.36 31.23
N LEU A 73 -3.66 8.14 31.59
CA LEU A 73 -3.16 7.14 30.63
C LEU A 73 -4.24 6.72 29.64
N ASP A 74 -5.50 6.57 30.07
CA ASP A 74 -6.59 6.23 29.17
C ASP A 74 -6.90 7.39 28.18
N VAL A 75 -6.90 8.66 28.63
CA VAL A 75 -7.03 9.79 27.69
C VAL A 75 -5.83 9.89 26.74
N THR A 76 -4.62 9.57 27.21
CA THR A 76 -3.43 9.49 26.37
C THR A 76 -3.61 8.46 25.25
N ILE A 77 -4.06 7.25 25.58
CA ILE A 77 -4.34 6.19 24.61
C ILE A 77 -5.42 6.61 23.62
N ARG A 78 -6.52 7.20 24.10
CA ARG A 78 -7.61 7.70 23.23
C ARG A 78 -7.13 8.78 22.27
N TRP A 79 -6.24 9.66 22.73
CA TRP A 79 -5.63 10.69 21.91
C TRP A 79 -4.66 10.10 20.88
N LEU A 80 -3.78 9.18 21.28
CA LEU A 80 -2.86 8.48 20.38
C LEU A 80 -3.60 7.67 19.30
N LEU A 81 -4.71 7.00 19.66
CA LEU A 81 -5.58 6.32 18.70
C LEU A 81 -6.14 7.28 17.65
N ARG A 82 -6.49 8.51 18.05
CA ARG A 82 -6.88 9.56 17.10
C ARG A 82 -5.71 10.02 16.22
N GLN A 83 -4.49 10.04 16.75
CA GLN A 83 -3.30 10.35 15.96
C GLN A 83 -2.91 9.24 14.97
N CYS A 84 -3.43 8.02 15.12
CA CYS A 84 -3.17 6.94 14.17
C CYS A 84 -3.72 7.26 12.76
N GLY A 85 -4.84 7.98 12.63
CA GLY A 85 -5.38 8.37 11.31
C GLY A 85 -4.71 9.57 10.65
N ARG A 86 -3.58 10.04 11.18
CA ARG A 86 -2.84 11.19 10.60
C ARG A 86 -2.14 10.85 9.30
N ILE A 87 -1.97 11.85 8.43
CA ILE A 87 -1.29 11.71 7.15
C ILE A 87 0.22 11.52 7.32
N GLU A 88 0.82 12.11 8.36
CA GLU A 88 2.26 12.07 8.62
C GLU A 88 2.70 10.66 9.04
N THR A 89 3.50 10.00 8.21
CA THR A 89 3.72 8.55 8.27
C THR A 89 4.50 8.11 9.50
N GLU A 90 5.60 8.78 9.83
CA GLU A 90 6.40 8.41 11.00
C GLU A 90 5.69 8.73 12.32
N SER A 91 4.95 9.84 12.38
CA SER A 91 4.11 10.18 13.54
C SER A 91 3.02 9.13 13.74
N ARG A 92 2.30 8.75 12.67
CA ARG A 92 1.30 7.67 12.68
C ARG A 92 1.89 6.35 13.18
N ARG A 93 3.04 5.92 12.62
CA ARG A 93 3.71 4.67 13.00
C ARG A 93 4.09 4.67 14.48
N LYS A 94 4.70 5.76 14.98
CA LYS A 94 5.07 5.84 16.39
C LYS A 94 3.82 5.87 17.30
N CYS A 95 2.73 6.51 16.88
CA CYS A 95 1.48 6.48 17.64
C CYS A 95 0.90 5.06 17.75
N ILE A 96 0.90 4.27 16.66
CA ILE A 96 0.46 2.86 16.67
C ILE A 96 1.31 2.03 17.65
N GLU A 97 2.63 2.21 17.62
CA GLU A 97 3.56 1.55 18.55
C GLU A 97 3.23 1.89 20.01
N LEU A 98 3.10 3.19 20.32
CA LEU A 98 2.78 3.68 21.66
C LEU A 98 1.42 3.16 22.15
N VAL A 99 0.40 3.09 21.29
CA VAL A 99 -0.91 2.51 21.62
C VAL A 99 -0.79 1.04 22.00
N CYS A 100 -0.06 0.25 21.20
CA CYS A 100 0.15 -1.17 21.48
C CYS A 100 0.88 -1.38 22.80
N THR A 101 1.82 -0.49 23.11
CA THR A 101 2.59 -0.48 24.35
C THR A 101 1.75 -0.07 25.57
N PHE A 102 0.90 0.96 25.46
CA PHE A 102 0.23 1.55 26.62
C PHE A 102 -1.07 0.87 27.01
N ILE A 103 -1.82 0.28 26.07
CA ILE A 103 -3.08 -0.40 26.41
C ILE A 103 -2.89 -1.50 27.47
N PRO A 104 -1.88 -2.38 27.40
CA PRO A 104 -1.62 -3.40 28.41
C PRO A 104 -1.30 -2.86 29.81
N LEU A 105 -0.97 -1.57 29.94
CA LEU A 105 -0.68 -0.92 31.23
C LEU A 105 -1.95 -0.47 31.97
N LEU A 106 -3.11 -0.50 31.31
CA LEU A 106 -4.38 -0.11 31.94
C LEU A 106 -4.87 -1.18 32.93
N PRO A 107 -5.37 -0.78 34.11
CA PRO A 107 -5.88 -1.74 35.09
C PRO A 107 -7.12 -2.45 34.55
N GLY A 108 -7.13 -3.77 34.65
CA GLY A 108 -8.27 -4.61 34.26
C GLY A 108 -8.37 -4.93 32.75
N ILE A 109 -7.44 -4.44 31.93
CA ILE A 109 -7.36 -4.77 30.49
C ILE A 109 -6.31 -5.84 30.27
N ARG A 110 -6.70 -7.00 29.75
CA ARG A 110 -5.79 -8.15 29.54
C ARG A 110 -5.19 -8.18 28.14
N SER A 111 -5.81 -7.50 27.19
CA SER A 111 -5.32 -7.45 25.80
C SER A 111 -5.79 -6.21 25.07
N ILE A 112 -5.09 -5.87 23.98
CA ILE A 112 -5.50 -4.78 23.07
C ILE A 112 -6.89 -5.04 22.50
N ARG A 113 -7.18 -6.29 22.13
CA ARG A 113 -8.50 -6.69 21.62
C ARG A 113 -9.61 -6.43 22.64
N GLU A 114 -9.39 -6.75 23.91
CA GLU A 114 -10.37 -6.48 24.96
C GLU A 114 -10.64 -4.98 25.12
N TYR A 115 -9.60 -4.13 25.07
CA TYR A 115 -9.79 -2.67 25.07
C TYR A 115 -10.63 -2.22 23.88
N PHE A 116 -10.36 -2.75 22.69
CA PHE A 116 -11.07 -2.40 21.47
C PHE A 116 -12.53 -2.84 21.53
N ASP A 117 -12.80 -4.06 21.98
CA ASP A 117 -14.16 -4.58 22.19
C ASP A 117 -14.94 -3.72 23.19
N LEU A 118 -14.30 -3.23 24.25
CA LEU A 118 -14.91 -2.29 25.21
C LEU A 118 -15.28 -0.97 24.54
N LYS A 119 -14.41 -0.41 23.69
CA LYS A 119 -14.72 0.82 22.95
C LYS A 119 -15.84 0.63 21.94
N ILE A 120 -15.90 -0.50 21.23
CA ILE A 120 -17.03 -0.82 20.36
C ILE A 120 -18.33 -0.91 21.17
N LYS A 121 -18.31 -1.58 22.34
CA LYS A 121 -19.50 -1.70 23.19
C LYS A 121 -19.98 -0.36 23.73
N SER A 122 -19.08 0.57 24.05
CA SER A 122 -19.43 1.86 24.65
C SER A 122 -19.76 2.95 23.62
N GLU A 123 -19.03 3.01 22.51
CA GLU A 123 -19.07 4.12 21.55
C GLU A 123 -19.42 3.67 20.12
N GLY A 124 -19.56 2.37 19.87
CA GLY A 124 -19.88 1.80 18.56
C GLY A 124 -18.68 1.71 17.61
N ASN A 125 -18.93 1.22 16.38
CA ASN A 125 -17.91 1.10 15.33
C ASN A 125 -17.33 2.47 14.90
N ILE A 126 -18.17 3.52 14.97
CA ILE A 126 -17.81 4.89 14.60
C ILE A 126 -16.62 5.43 15.37
N TYR A 127 -16.40 4.94 16.59
CA TYR A 127 -15.23 5.27 17.39
C TYR A 127 -13.94 5.10 16.59
N PHE A 128 -13.78 3.97 15.90
CA PHE A 128 -12.58 3.66 15.13
C PHE A 128 -12.61 4.30 13.75
N ILE A 129 -13.78 4.32 13.10
CA ILE A 129 -13.95 4.95 11.78
C ILE A 129 -13.52 6.42 11.84
N GLU A 130 -14.03 7.20 12.79
CA GLU A 130 -13.68 8.63 12.96
C GLU A 130 -12.20 8.87 13.26
N ARG A 131 -11.52 7.90 13.88
CA ARG A 131 -10.11 8.00 14.24
C ARG A 131 -9.19 7.60 13.10
N PHE A 132 -9.62 6.70 12.23
CA PHE A 132 -8.81 6.22 11.10
C PHE A 132 -9.06 7.01 9.82
N GLU A 133 -10.32 7.41 9.58
CA GLU A 133 -10.72 8.14 8.37
C GLU A 133 -10.82 9.66 8.61
N GLY A 134 -10.73 10.09 9.87
CA GLY A 134 -10.95 11.46 10.28
C GLY A 134 -12.41 11.76 10.60
N THR A 135 -12.66 12.93 11.19
CA THR A 135 -14.01 13.38 11.59
C THR A 135 -14.60 14.36 10.57
N ILE A 136 -15.93 14.38 10.48
CA ILE A 136 -16.67 15.45 9.81
C ILE A 136 -16.52 16.73 10.65
N SER A 137 -15.45 17.50 10.46
CA SER A 137 -15.33 18.77 11.18
C SER A 137 -16.31 19.78 10.60
N LYS A 138 -17.27 20.23 11.42
CA LYS A 138 -18.10 21.40 11.13
C LYS A 138 -17.35 22.72 11.29
N ASP A 139 -16.13 22.67 11.84
CA ASP A 139 -15.37 23.84 12.24
C ASP A 139 -14.08 23.96 11.40
N LYS A 140 -14.02 24.97 10.53
CA LYS A 140 -12.91 25.21 9.59
C LYS A 140 -11.54 25.45 10.26
N LYS A 141 -11.47 25.43 11.59
CA LYS A 141 -10.27 25.71 12.40
C LYS A 141 -9.55 24.45 12.91
N THR A 142 -10.12 23.25 12.77
CA THR A 142 -9.42 22.02 13.17
C THR A 142 -8.36 21.63 12.13
N ARG A 143 -7.14 21.33 12.58
CA ARG A 143 -5.95 21.06 11.74
C ARG A 143 -6.06 19.84 10.81
N PHE A 144 -7.09 19.01 10.95
CA PHE A 144 -7.37 17.90 10.04
C PHE A 144 -8.16 18.41 8.82
N LYS A 145 -7.48 19.11 7.90
CA LYS A 145 -8.11 19.69 6.71
C LYS A 145 -8.54 18.66 5.66
N ALA A 146 -7.99 17.44 5.70
CA ALA A 146 -8.41 16.33 4.85
C ALA A 146 -8.84 15.13 5.68
N SER A 147 -9.97 14.54 5.31
CA SER A 147 -10.63 13.45 6.02
C SER A 147 -11.40 12.64 4.99
N LEU A 148 -11.19 11.32 4.95
CA LEU A 148 -11.95 10.45 4.05
C LEU A 148 -13.44 10.48 4.37
N ALA A 149 -13.81 10.72 5.65
CA ALA A 149 -15.20 10.82 6.06
C ALA A 149 -15.98 11.92 5.29
N ASN A 150 -15.28 12.98 4.84
CA ASN A 150 -15.84 14.09 4.08
C ASN A 150 -15.57 14.02 2.57
N GLN A 151 -14.46 13.41 2.17
CA GLN A 151 -13.91 13.55 0.82
C GLN A 151 -13.57 12.17 0.26
N ALA A 152 -14.61 11.45 -0.17
CA ALA A 152 -14.46 10.09 -0.66
C ALA A 152 -13.69 10.06 -2.00
N CYS A 153 -13.93 11.07 -2.84
CA CYS A 153 -13.31 11.24 -4.14
C CYS A 153 -12.43 12.50 -4.18
N LEU A 154 -11.46 12.52 -5.09
CA LEU A 154 -10.58 13.69 -5.29
C LEU A 154 -11.37 14.97 -5.66
N THR A 155 -12.47 14.82 -6.39
CA THR A 155 -13.38 15.91 -6.78
C THR A 155 -14.16 16.49 -5.61
N ASP A 156 -14.26 15.78 -4.49
CA ASP A 156 -14.93 16.28 -3.27
C ASP A 156 -14.03 17.27 -2.51
N MET A 157 -12.71 17.26 -2.80
CA MET A 157 -11.72 18.13 -2.17
C MET A 157 -11.76 19.56 -2.74
N SER A 158 -11.92 19.68 -4.06
CA SER A 158 -11.84 20.94 -4.79
C SER A 158 -12.36 20.78 -6.22
N GLU A 159 -12.99 21.83 -6.75
CA GLU A 159 -13.38 21.92 -8.16
C GLU A 159 -12.19 22.25 -9.08
N THR A 160 -11.14 22.86 -8.54
CA THR A 160 -9.90 23.22 -9.25
C THR A 160 -8.76 22.28 -8.89
N PHE A 161 -7.98 21.90 -9.91
CA PHE A 161 -6.82 21.04 -9.73
C PHE A 161 -5.70 21.76 -8.98
N SER A 162 -5.10 21.08 -8.01
CA SER A 162 -3.79 21.44 -7.46
C SER A 162 -3.04 20.19 -6.98
N LEU A 163 -1.72 20.16 -7.17
CA LEU A 163 -0.88 19.04 -6.73
C LEU A 163 -0.97 18.78 -5.22
N PRO A 164 -0.96 19.79 -4.33
CA PRO A 164 -1.10 19.55 -2.90
C PRO A 164 -2.41 18.84 -2.52
N ILE A 165 -3.52 19.15 -3.19
CA ILE A 165 -4.81 18.48 -2.96
C ILE A 165 -4.75 17.01 -3.36
N VAL A 166 -4.11 16.71 -4.49
CA VAL A 166 -3.91 15.32 -4.94
C VAL A 166 -3.08 14.54 -3.93
N TYR A 167 -1.93 15.06 -3.52
CA TYR A 167 -1.05 14.39 -2.56
C TYR A 167 -1.73 14.22 -1.20
N GLN A 168 -2.40 15.26 -0.71
CA GLN A 168 -3.12 15.19 0.55
C GLN A 168 -4.21 14.10 0.54
N TRP A 169 -4.93 13.92 -0.56
CA TRP A 169 -5.94 12.86 -0.68
C TRP A 169 -5.31 11.46 -0.81
N LEU A 170 -4.16 11.33 -1.49
CA LEU A 170 -3.42 10.06 -1.50
C LEU A 170 -2.88 9.72 -0.11
N ASP A 171 -2.41 10.71 0.66
CA ASP A 171 -1.89 10.50 2.01
C ASP A 171 -2.99 10.12 3.02
N THR A 172 -4.22 10.64 2.87
CA THR A 172 -5.36 10.19 3.71
C THR A 172 -5.74 8.74 3.43
N LEU A 173 -5.67 8.30 2.17
CA LEU A 173 -5.81 6.88 1.81
C LEU A 173 -4.72 6.03 2.44
N ILE A 174 -3.45 6.45 2.36
CA ILE A 174 -2.31 5.74 2.98
C ILE A 174 -2.52 5.60 4.49
N ALA A 175 -2.90 6.70 5.17
CA ALA A 175 -3.13 6.71 6.61
C ALA A 175 -4.22 5.73 7.04
N SER A 176 -5.35 5.76 6.33
CA SER A 176 -6.50 4.90 6.61
C SER A 176 -6.16 3.43 6.32
N LEU A 177 -5.53 3.15 5.18
CA LEU A 177 -5.08 1.80 4.81
C LEU A 177 -4.09 1.23 5.83
N ASP A 178 -3.12 2.02 6.31
CA ASP A 178 -2.16 1.58 7.33
C ASP A 178 -2.89 1.21 8.64
N CYS A 179 -3.82 2.04 9.10
CA CYS A 179 -4.60 1.78 10.32
C CYS A 179 -5.44 0.51 10.21
N TYR A 180 -6.22 0.38 9.14
CA TYR A 180 -7.08 -0.77 8.94
C TYR A 180 -6.28 -2.06 8.69
N THR A 181 -5.18 -1.98 7.95
CA THR A 181 -4.28 -3.12 7.77
C THR A 181 -3.70 -3.58 9.11
N TRP A 182 -3.28 -2.65 9.97
CA TRP A 182 -2.78 -2.97 11.30
C TRP A 182 -3.83 -3.68 12.17
N VAL A 183 -5.00 -3.07 12.40
CA VAL A 183 -6.02 -3.65 13.29
C VAL A 183 -6.57 -4.98 12.77
N PHE A 184 -6.73 -5.14 11.45
CA PHE A 184 -7.21 -6.38 10.87
C PHE A 184 -6.14 -7.47 10.88
N SER A 185 -4.90 -7.17 10.50
CA SER A 185 -3.82 -8.16 10.54
C SER A 185 -3.57 -8.69 11.96
N GLN A 186 -3.63 -7.84 12.97
CA GLN A 186 -3.49 -8.24 14.38
C GLN A 186 -4.76 -8.89 14.94
N GLY A 187 -5.91 -8.65 14.32
CA GLY A 187 -7.18 -9.20 14.75
C GLY A 187 -7.79 -8.49 15.95
N PHE A 188 -7.47 -7.19 16.07
CA PHE A 188 -8.06 -6.30 17.06
C PHE A 188 -9.46 -5.86 16.64
N LEU A 189 -9.71 -5.73 15.33
CA LEU A 189 -11.01 -5.44 14.74
C LEU A 189 -11.35 -6.45 13.64
N ASN A 190 -12.63 -6.47 13.25
CA ASN A 190 -13.17 -7.28 12.16
C ASN A 190 -13.69 -6.38 11.02
N PRO A 191 -13.48 -6.73 9.73
CA PRO A 191 -13.99 -5.98 8.58
C PRO A 191 -15.50 -5.72 8.59
N LEU A 192 -16.31 -6.52 9.31
CA LEU A 192 -17.75 -6.26 9.51
C LEU A 192 -18.05 -4.87 10.09
N LEU A 193 -17.05 -4.19 10.67
CA LEU A 193 -17.10 -2.76 11.00
C LEU A 193 -17.63 -1.91 9.83
N PHE A 194 -17.34 -2.27 8.57
CA PHE A 194 -17.81 -1.51 7.40
C PHE A 194 -19.29 -1.71 7.06
N GLN A 195 -19.98 -2.72 7.62
CA GLN A 195 -21.38 -3.01 7.30
C GLN A 195 -22.41 -2.11 8.02
N ASP A 196 -21.99 -1.26 8.95
CA ASP A 196 -22.92 -0.57 9.84
C ASP A 196 -23.79 0.44 9.06
N ASN A 197 -25.08 0.11 8.89
CA ASN A 197 -26.02 0.82 8.01
C ASN A 197 -26.27 2.28 8.42
N ASN A 198 -25.96 2.66 9.65
CA ASN A 198 -26.23 4.01 10.16
C ASN A 198 -25.05 4.96 9.98
N GLN A 199 -23.81 4.45 9.84
CA GLN A 199 -22.59 5.26 9.87
C GLN A 199 -21.53 4.64 8.95
N GLN A 200 -21.55 5.07 7.68
CA GLN A 200 -20.75 4.42 6.64
C GLN A 200 -19.32 4.97 6.61
N SER A 201 -18.37 4.07 6.84
CA SER A 201 -16.99 4.23 6.38
C SER A 201 -16.97 4.60 4.90
N ARG A 202 -16.10 5.55 4.54
CA ARG A 202 -15.88 5.99 3.16
C ARG A 202 -14.72 5.28 2.49
N LEU A 203 -13.95 4.49 3.24
CA LEU A 203 -12.75 3.82 2.74
C LEU A 203 -13.03 3.02 1.47
N ILE A 204 -14.02 2.11 1.48
CA ILE A 204 -14.28 1.24 0.33
C ILE A 204 -14.69 2.06 -0.90
N THR A 205 -15.54 3.08 -0.73
CA THR A 205 -15.89 4.02 -1.81
C THR A 205 -14.66 4.73 -2.36
N SER A 206 -13.78 5.23 -1.50
CA SER A 206 -12.54 5.91 -1.90
C SER A 206 -11.57 4.99 -2.61
N LEU A 207 -11.45 3.73 -2.17
CA LEU A 207 -10.61 2.73 -2.83
C LEU A 207 -11.18 2.36 -4.21
N SER A 208 -12.50 2.18 -4.34
CA SER A 208 -13.15 1.94 -5.63
C SER A 208 -12.93 3.11 -6.61
N TYR A 209 -12.99 4.36 -6.12
CA TYR A 209 -12.63 5.54 -6.92
C TYR A 209 -11.14 5.53 -7.30
N PHE A 210 -10.23 5.28 -6.35
CA PHE A 210 -8.80 5.19 -6.61
C PHE A 210 -8.48 4.14 -7.69
N ILE A 211 -9.02 2.94 -7.55
CA ILE A 211 -8.81 1.83 -8.47
C ILE A 211 -9.29 2.21 -9.88
N SER A 212 -10.52 2.73 -10.01
CA SER A 212 -11.13 3.00 -11.32
C SER A 212 -10.64 4.29 -12.01
N LYS A 213 -10.27 5.33 -11.25
CA LYS A 213 -9.92 6.65 -11.80
C LYS A 213 -8.45 7.00 -11.69
N ILE A 214 -7.74 6.54 -10.66
CA ILE A 214 -6.39 7.06 -10.36
C ILE A 214 -5.31 6.03 -10.69
N SER A 215 -5.49 4.78 -10.30
CA SER A 215 -4.44 3.75 -10.26
C SER A 215 -3.73 3.52 -11.61
N MET A 216 -4.48 3.58 -12.71
CA MET A 216 -3.99 3.34 -14.08
C MET A 216 -3.76 4.63 -14.88
N ASN A 217 -4.03 5.80 -14.29
CA ASN A 217 -3.95 7.08 -14.99
C ASN A 217 -2.66 7.84 -14.67
N THR A 218 -2.24 8.64 -15.64
CA THR A 218 -1.13 9.58 -15.48
C THR A 218 -1.60 10.84 -14.75
N LEU A 219 -0.65 11.59 -14.20
CA LEU A 219 -0.94 12.89 -13.59
C LEU A 219 -1.70 13.82 -14.54
N HIS A 220 -1.33 13.83 -15.82
CA HIS A 220 -2.03 14.61 -16.87
C HIS A 220 -3.50 14.22 -17.03
N ASN A 221 -3.81 12.92 -17.02
CA ASN A 221 -5.19 12.45 -17.15
C ASN A 221 -6.04 12.83 -15.92
N ILE A 222 -5.43 12.87 -14.73
CA ILE A 222 -6.13 13.19 -13.47
C ILE A 222 -6.62 14.63 -13.44
N VAL A 223 -5.90 15.55 -14.08
CA VAL A 223 -6.34 16.94 -14.24
C VAL A 223 -7.75 17.01 -14.82
N SER A 224 -8.08 16.16 -15.80
CA SER A 224 -9.38 16.17 -16.48
C SER A 224 -10.57 15.83 -15.59
N TYR A 225 -10.34 15.33 -14.37
CA TYR A 225 -11.40 15.04 -13.42
C TYR A 225 -11.88 16.27 -12.66
N PHE A 226 -11.16 17.39 -12.74
CA PHE A 226 -11.52 18.63 -12.05
C PHE A 226 -12.43 19.48 -12.94
N PRO A 227 -13.69 19.75 -12.57
CA PRO A 227 -14.65 20.43 -13.44
C PRO A 227 -14.21 21.83 -13.87
N ALA A 228 -13.47 22.55 -13.02
CA ALA A 228 -13.03 23.92 -13.27
C ALA A 228 -11.60 24.02 -13.84
N SER A 229 -10.97 22.92 -14.24
CA SER A 229 -9.64 22.95 -14.87
C SER A 229 -9.75 23.27 -16.36
N SER A 230 -9.69 24.56 -16.71
CA SER A 230 -9.65 25.04 -18.11
C SER A 230 -8.22 25.31 -18.61
N GLN A 231 -7.23 25.19 -17.73
CA GLN A 231 -5.82 25.50 -18.02
C GLN A 231 -5.05 24.26 -18.49
N SER A 232 -4.15 24.47 -19.46
CA SER A 232 -3.14 23.48 -19.82
C SER A 232 -2.06 23.45 -18.73
N TYR A 233 -2.04 22.41 -17.91
CA TYR A 233 -1.01 22.23 -16.90
C TYR A 233 0.25 21.62 -17.51
N VAL A 234 1.39 22.26 -17.25
CA VAL A 234 2.72 21.74 -17.58
C VAL A 234 3.33 21.21 -16.29
N PHE A 235 3.61 19.90 -16.25
CA PHE A 235 4.23 19.25 -15.11
C PHE A 235 5.72 19.02 -15.38
N THR A 236 6.54 19.23 -14.35
CA THR A 236 7.95 18.85 -14.42
C THR A 236 8.09 17.33 -14.32
N PRO A 237 9.20 16.75 -14.81
CA PRO A 237 9.49 15.33 -14.58
C PRO A 237 9.49 14.95 -13.10
N ASN A 238 9.86 15.90 -12.23
CA ASN A 238 9.84 15.69 -10.79
C ASN A 238 8.40 15.57 -10.25
N ASP A 239 7.47 16.39 -10.72
CA ASP A 239 6.06 16.32 -10.31
C ASP A 239 5.44 14.98 -10.67
N VAL A 240 5.70 14.51 -11.91
CA VAL A 240 5.23 13.19 -12.37
C VAL A 240 5.81 12.07 -11.51
N ARG A 241 7.11 12.12 -11.22
CA ARG A 241 7.78 11.12 -10.38
C ARG A 241 7.26 11.11 -8.94
N GLN A 242 7.02 12.28 -8.35
CA GLN A 242 6.46 12.39 -7.00
C GLN A 242 5.03 11.85 -6.96
N PHE A 243 4.22 12.18 -7.96
CA PHE A 243 2.87 11.62 -8.10
C PHE A 243 2.89 10.10 -8.24
N ASP A 244 3.73 9.55 -9.12
CA ASP A 244 3.84 8.11 -9.30
C ASP A 244 4.33 7.41 -8.03
N THR A 245 5.24 8.03 -7.27
CA THR A 245 5.69 7.52 -5.96
C THR A 245 4.55 7.45 -4.96
N ALA A 246 3.74 8.52 -4.84
CA ALA A 246 2.59 8.57 -3.94
C ALA A 246 1.51 7.54 -4.35
N LYS A 247 1.17 7.49 -5.65
CA LYS A 247 0.22 6.53 -6.23
C LYS A 247 0.68 5.08 -5.99
N CYS A 248 1.95 4.76 -6.25
CA CYS A 248 2.51 3.44 -6.02
C CYS A 248 2.49 3.06 -4.53
N THR A 249 2.69 4.03 -3.64
CA THR A 249 2.60 3.81 -2.19
C THR A 249 1.18 3.41 -1.79
N VAL A 250 0.15 4.11 -2.32
CA VAL A 250 -1.27 3.72 -2.13
C VAL A 250 -1.51 2.30 -2.64
N ILE A 251 -1.01 1.96 -3.84
CA ILE A 251 -1.16 0.60 -4.41
C ILE A 251 -0.55 -0.44 -3.48
N VAL A 252 0.67 -0.25 -2.99
CA VAL A 252 1.30 -1.19 -2.05
C VAL A 252 0.49 -1.35 -0.76
N ARG A 253 -0.05 -0.25 -0.22
CA ARG A 253 -0.91 -0.31 0.97
C ARG A 253 -2.24 -1.00 0.71
N LEU A 254 -2.84 -0.77 -0.45
CA LEU A 254 -4.05 -1.46 -0.90
C LEU A 254 -3.81 -2.98 -1.01
N LEU A 255 -2.71 -3.42 -1.63
CA LEU A 255 -2.40 -4.84 -1.74
C LEU A 255 -2.19 -5.50 -0.35
N ASN A 256 -1.52 -4.81 0.58
CA ASN A 256 -1.35 -5.30 1.95
C ASN A 256 -2.69 -5.37 2.69
N PHE A 257 -3.53 -4.35 2.57
CA PHE A 257 -4.86 -4.30 3.17
C PHE A 257 -5.73 -5.47 2.68
N ILE A 258 -5.81 -5.63 1.37
CA ILE A 258 -6.53 -6.73 0.71
C ILE A 258 -6.01 -8.09 1.20
N THR A 259 -4.69 -8.26 1.26
CA THR A 259 -4.07 -9.49 1.77
C THR A 259 -4.47 -9.76 3.22
N ALA A 260 -4.50 -8.74 4.08
CA ALA A 260 -4.84 -8.89 5.49
C ALA A 260 -6.30 -9.33 5.70
N ILE A 261 -7.24 -8.71 4.97
CA ILE A 261 -8.67 -9.05 5.09
C ILE A 261 -8.99 -10.41 4.47
N TRP A 262 -8.42 -10.78 3.32
CA TRP A 262 -8.67 -12.08 2.71
C TRP A 262 -8.06 -13.24 3.49
N SER A 263 -6.85 -13.07 4.03
CA SER A 263 -6.18 -14.14 4.76
C SER A 263 -6.82 -14.42 6.11
N LYS A 264 -7.30 -13.38 6.80
CA LYS A 264 -7.79 -13.50 8.18
C LYS A 264 -9.32 -13.54 8.29
N TYR A 265 -10.03 -12.93 7.35
CA TYR A 265 -11.48 -12.71 7.41
C TYR A 265 -12.19 -13.03 6.09
N PRO A 266 -12.00 -14.18 5.43
CA PRO A 266 -12.55 -14.44 4.11
C PRO A 266 -14.08 -14.31 4.03
N HIS A 267 -14.80 -14.89 4.99
CA HIS A 267 -16.27 -14.86 5.02
C HIS A 267 -16.81 -13.47 5.36
N ASP A 268 -16.21 -12.82 6.35
CA ASP A 268 -16.64 -11.50 6.80
C ASP A 268 -16.31 -10.42 5.78
N THR A 269 -15.20 -10.55 5.05
CA THR A 269 -14.82 -9.61 3.99
C THR A 269 -15.82 -9.64 2.82
N LYS A 270 -16.30 -10.83 2.44
CA LYS A 270 -17.34 -10.97 1.40
C LYS A 270 -18.64 -10.24 1.80
N ARG A 271 -18.94 -10.21 3.11
CA ARG A 271 -20.11 -9.52 3.65
C ARG A 271 -19.85 -8.02 3.75
N ALA A 272 -18.70 -7.64 4.30
CA ALA A 272 -18.32 -6.28 4.63
C ALA A 272 -18.07 -5.37 3.43
N ILE A 273 -17.54 -5.93 2.35
CA ILE A 273 -17.13 -5.18 1.18
C ILE A 273 -18.11 -5.45 0.05
N ASP A 274 -18.58 -4.38 -0.57
CA ASP A 274 -19.51 -4.44 -1.69
C ASP A 274 -18.87 -5.07 -2.94
N SER A 275 -19.72 -5.59 -3.83
CA SER A 275 -19.24 -6.19 -5.08
C SER A 275 -18.56 -5.17 -6.01
N SER A 276 -18.79 -3.86 -5.82
CA SER A 276 -18.18 -2.80 -6.63
C SER A 276 -16.66 -2.74 -6.44
N PHE A 277 -16.16 -3.08 -5.25
CA PHE A 277 -14.73 -3.16 -4.97
C PHE A 277 -14.03 -4.27 -5.77
N TYR A 278 -14.71 -5.43 -5.94
CA TYR A 278 -14.22 -6.58 -6.71
C TYR A 278 -14.40 -6.39 -8.23
N SER A 279 -14.01 -5.22 -8.73
CA SER A 279 -14.18 -4.82 -10.12
C SER A 279 -13.12 -5.42 -11.06
N ASN A 280 -13.42 -5.36 -12.36
CA ASN A 280 -12.43 -5.65 -13.40
C ASN A 280 -11.22 -4.70 -13.31
N ASP A 281 -11.40 -3.47 -12.83
CA ASP A 281 -10.30 -2.52 -12.64
C ASP A 281 -9.34 -2.96 -11.55
N LEU A 282 -9.85 -3.54 -10.44
CA LEU A 282 -9.00 -4.13 -9.40
C LEU A 282 -8.18 -5.30 -9.96
N THR A 283 -8.84 -6.17 -10.73
CA THR A 283 -8.17 -7.30 -11.39
C THR A 283 -7.08 -6.80 -12.34
N LYS A 284 -7.40 -5.82 -13.19
CA LYS A 284 -6.46 -5.20 -14.12
C LYS A 284 -5.28 -4.58 -13.39
N LEU A 285 -5.52 -3.85 -12.30
CA LEU A 285 -4.47 -3.27 -11.47
C LEU A 285 -3.51 -4.33 -10.93
N ILE A 286 -4.04 -5.41 -10.33
CA ILE A 286 -3.21 -6.50 -9.79
C ILE A 286 -2.40 -7.16 -10.92
N LEU A 287 -3.01 -7.42 -12.08
CA LEU A 287 -2.31 -8.02 -13.23
C LEU A 287 -1.26 -7.08 -13.82
N THR A 288 -1.51 -5.77 -13.85
CA THR A 288 -0.48 -4.80 -14.27
C THR A 288 0.67 -4.75 -13.27
N CYS A 289 0.42 -4.86 -11.96
CA CYS A 289 1.50 -5.04 -10.98
C CYS A 289 2.34 -6.31 -11.23
N VAL A 290 1.71 -7.39 -11.71
CA VAL A 290 2.38 -8.66 -12.04
C VAL A 290 3.21 -8.55 -13.32
N PHE A 291 2.65 -8.00 -14.39
CA PHE A 291 3.22 -8.09 -15.73
C PHE A 291 3.97 -6.83 -16.20
N ASN A 292 3.56 -5.64 -15.75
CA ASN A 292 4.14 -4.38 -16.21
C ASN A 292 4.02 -3.26 -15.16
N PRO A 293 4.69 -3.37 -13.99
CA PRO A 293 4.52 -2.40 -12.91
C PRO A 293 5.04 -0.98 -13.27
N THR A 294 5.94 -0.83 -14.26
CA THR A 294 6.34 0.50 -14.75
C THR A 294 5.17 1.28 -15.37
N GLN A 295 4.17 0.60 -15.94
CA GLN A 295 3.00 1.23 -16.56
C GLN A 295 2.19 2.08 -15.57
N ILE A 296 2.20 1.70 -14.30
CA ILE A 296 1.49 2.38 -13.21
C ILE A 296 2.40 3.28 -12.39
N GLY A 297 3.69 3.40 -12.76
CA GLY A 297 4.65 4.32 -12.15
C GLY A 297 5.65 3.69 -11.19
N PHE A 298 5.70 2.36 -11.04
CA PHE A 298 6.73 1.74 -10.20
C PHE A 298 8.10 1.87 -10.86
N ASP A 299 9.07 2.40 -10.12
CA ASP A 299 10.46 2.39 -10.54
C ASP A 299 11.10 1.02 -10.25
N ILE A 300 11.13 0.15 -11.27
CA ILE A 300 11.75 -1.19 -11.16
C ILE A 300 13.28 -1.10 -11.08
N ASN A 301 13.88 0.06 -11.39
CA ASN A 301 15.32 0.26 -11.20
C ASN A 301 15.67 0.48 -9.74
N ASN A 302 14.70 0.90 -8.92
CA ASN A 302 14.84 0.90 -7.48
C ASN A 302 14.89 -0.54 -6.95
N GLU A 303 16.04 -0.91 -6.37
CA GLU A 303 16.29 -2.26 -5.89
C GLU A 303 15.30 -2.73 -4.81
N GLU A 304 14.88 -1.81 -3.94
CA GLU A 304 13.91 -2.13 -2.89
C GLU A 304 12.55 -2.49 -3.49
N ILE A 305 12.08 -1.73 -4.48
CA ILE A 305 10.82 -1.99 -5.18
C ILE A 305 10.90 -3.31 -5.95
N ASN A 306 11.98 -3.51 -6.72
CA ASN A 306 12.18 -4.70 -7.55
C ASN A 306 12.23 -6.02 -6.74
N LYS A 307 12.71 -5.94 -5.49
CA LYS A 307 12.72 -7.07 -4.55
C LYS A 307 11.38 -7.24 -3.82
N LYS A 308 10.88 -6.19 -3.17
CA LYS A 308 9.73 -6.28 -2.26
C LYS A 308 8.38 -6.38 -2.96
N LEU A 309 8.21 -5.76 -4.14
CA LEU A 309 6.91 -5.77 -4.83
C LEU A 309 6.49 -7.19 -5.26
N PRO A 310 7.35 -8.00 -5.93
CA PRO A 310 7.00 -9.37 -6.29
C PRO A 310 6.68 -10.26 -5.09
N GLU A 311 7.38 -10.10 -3.97
CA GLU A 311 7.11 -10.85 -2.73
C GLU A 311 5.70 -10.53 -2.18
N ARG A 312 5.32 -9.24 -2.18
CA ARG A 312 3.98 -8.81 -1.75
C ARG A 312 2.88 -9.36 -2.66
N ILE A 313 3.10 -9.28 -3.97
CA ILE A 313 2.15 -9.83 -4.95
C ILE A 313 2.03 -11.36 -4.76
N LEU A 314 3.13 -12.08 -4.53
CA LEU A 314 3.08 -13.52 -4.25
C LEU A 314 2.20 -13.85 -3.05
N ILE A 315 2.34 -13.13 -1.95
CA ILE A 315 1.54 -13.32 -0.73
C ILE A 315 0.06 -13.03 -1.02
N LEU A 316 -0.23 -11.94 -1.75
CA LEU A 316 -1.59 -11.61 -2.18
C LEU A 316 -2.21 -12.70 -3.03
N LEU A 317 -1.53 -13.16 -4.08
CA LEU A 317 -2.06 -14.19 -4.99
C LEU A 317 -2.26 -15.55 -4.29
N LYS A 318 -1.39 -15.91 -3.34
CA LYS A 318 -1.60 -17.06 -2.46
C LYS A 318 -2.83 -16.89 -1.58
N SER A 319 -3.02 -15.70 -1.01
CA SER A 319 -4.21 -15.38 -0.21
C SER A 319 -5.48 -15.49 -1.05
N MET A 320 -5.47 -14.92 -2.26
CA MET A 320 -6.58 -15.01 -3.23
C MET A 320 -6.98 -16.46 -3.51
N THR A 321 -6.03 -17.28 -3.93
CA THR A 321 -6.27 -18.68 -4.33
C THR A 321 -6.72 -19.56 -3.17
N THR A 322 -6.30 -19.24 -1.95
CA THR A 322 -6.64 -20.04 -0.76
C THR A 322 -7.98 -19.66 -0.16
N HIS A 323 -8.35 -18.37 -0.22
CA HIS A 323 -9.41 -17.82 0.62
C HIS A 323 -10.59 -17.23 -0.15
N LEU A 324 -10.41 -16.82 -1.41
CA LEU A 324 -11.52 -16.26 -2.19
C LEU A 324 -12.39 -17.37 -2.80
N PRO A 325 -13.73 -17.20 -2.80
CA PRO A 325 -14.63 -18.05 -3.56
C PRO A 325 -14.28 -18.04 -5.05
N GLU A 326 -14.46 -19.18 -5.71
CA GLU A 326 -14.17 -19.34 -7.14
C GLU A 326 -14.83 -18.27 -8.01
N GLN A 327 -16.08 -17.89 -7.70
CA GLN A 327 -16.82 -16.83 -8.40
C GLN A 327 -16.08 -15.49 -8.48
N LEU A 328 -15.33 -15.11 -7.43
CA LEU A 328 -14.55 -13.86 -7.41
C LEU A 328 -13.18 -14.04 -8.07
N LEU A 329 -12.68 -15.27 -8.16
CA LEU A 329 -11.43 -15.59 -8.86
C LEU A 329 -11.62 -15.74 -10.36
N GLN A 330 -12.78 -16.18 -10.84
CA GLN A 330 -13.04 -16.40 -12.27
C GLN A 330 -12.74 -15.17 -13.16
N PRO A 331 -13.16 -13.93 -12.80
CA PRO A 331 -12.76 -12.74 -13.54
C PRO A 331 -11.25 -12.52 -13.59
N PHE A 332 -10.53 -12.88 -12.52
CA PHE A 332 -9.08 -12.82 -12.48
C PHE A 332 -8.45 -13.81 -13.46
N TYR A 333 -8.91 -15.06 -13.45
CA TYR A 333 -8.48 -16.10 -14.40
C TYR A 333 -8.72 -15.68 -15.85
N SER A 334 -9.93 -15.22 -16.17
CA SER A 334 -10.30 -14.82 -17.53
C SER A 334 -9.45 -13.65 -18.03
N ASN A 335 -9.21 -12.64 -17.19
CA ASN A 335 -8.42 -11.48 -17.55
C ASN A 335 -6.93 -11.84 -17.69
N ALA A 336 -6.37 -12.64 -16.77
CA ALA A 336 -4.99 -13.09 -16.86
C ALA A 336 -4.75 -13.90 -18.14
N LEU A 337 -5.68 -14.78 -18.50
CA LEU A 337 -5.61 -15.55 -19.73
C LEU A 337 -5.74 -14.63 -20.95
N GLN A 338 -6.72 -13.72 -20.98
CA GLN A 338 -6.90 -12.79 -22.09
C GLN A 338 -5.65 -11.92 -22.33
N MET A 339 -5.02 -11.44 -21.27
CA MET A 339 -3.82 -10.60 -21.38
C MET A 339 -2.59 -11.37 -21.89
N THR A 340 -2.57 -12.71 -21.79
CA THR A 340 -1.42 -13.55 -22.16
C THR A 340 -1.63 -14.39 -23.42
N LYS A 341 -2.84 -14.40 -24.00
CA LYS A 341 -3.18 -15.03 -25.29
C LYS A 341 -2.40 -14.42 -26.47
N SER A 342 -2.53 -15.02 -27.65
CA SER A 342 -1.81 -14.62 -28.88
C SER A 342 -2.03 -13.17 -29.33
N ASP A 343 -3.18 -12.57 -28.99
CA ASP A 343 -3.54 -11.17 -29.22
C ASP A 343 -3.43 -10.32 -27.94
N GLY A 344 -3.00 -10.93 -26.84
CA GLY A 344 -2.92 -10.31 -25.53
C GLY A 344 -1.74 -9.35 -25.38
N MET A 345 -1.94 -8.34 -24.54
CA MET A 345 -0.96 -7.28 -24.26
C MET A 345 0.38 -7.79 -23.72
N TYR A 346 0.39 -8.95 -23.06
CA TYR A 346 1.56 -9.55 -22.42
C TYR A 346 1.93 -10.89 -23.05
N ASN A 347 1.66 -11.05 -24.35
CA ASN A 347 2.10 -12.22 -25.10
C ASN A 347 3.63 -12.17 -25.31
N LEU A 348 4.33 -13.12 -24.68
CA LEU A 348 5.79 -13.17 -24.71
C LEU A 348 6.35 -13.34 -26.13
N THR A 349 5.69 -14.14 -26.98
CA THR A 349 6.13 -14.38 -28.36
C THR A 349 6.03 -13.12 -29.21
N ASN A 350 4.93 -12.37 -29.08
CA ASN A 350 4.76 -11.10 -29.78
C ASN A 350 5.81 -10.09 -29.35
N GLU A 351 6.03 -9.93 -28.04
CA GLU A 351 7.03 -8.99 -27.52
C GLU A 351 8.46 -9.32 -28.00
N LEU A 352 8.80 -10.61 -28.13
CA LEU A 352 10.09 -11.03 -28.68
C LEU A 352 10.20 -10.77 -30.18
N ASN A 353 9.09 -10.81 -30.91
CA ASN A 353 9.08 -10.57 -32.36
C ASN A 353 9.13 -9.08 -32.72
N MET A 354 8.80 -8.17 -31.79
CA MET A 354 8.91 -6.72 -31.96
C MET A 354 10.31 -6.29 -32.42
N ASN A 355 10.38 -5.14 -33.11
CA ASN A 355 11.63 -4.50 -33.49
C ASN A 355 11.54 -2.98 -33.22
N PRO A 356 12.29 -2.42 -32.25
CA PRO A 356 13.20 -3.12 -31.32
C PRO A 356 12.45 -3.94 -30.25
N VAL A 357 13.11 -4.97 -29.72
CA VAL A 357 12.59 -5.80 -28.61
C VAL A 357 12.58 -4.99 -27.31
N ARG A 358 11.48 -5.07 -26.56
CA ARG A 358 11.33 -4.41 -25.25
C ARG A 358 11.80 -5.31 -24.11
N TRP A 359 13.10 -5.44 -23.93
CA TRP A 359 13.69 -6.37 -22.95
C TRP A 359 13.26 -6.13 -21.49
N SER A 360 13.01 -4.88 -21.11
CA SER A 360 12.47 -4.54 -19.79
C SER A 360 11.06 -5.11 -19.55
N LEU A 361 10.23 -5.18 -20.60
CA LEU A 361 8.90 -5.79 -20.54
C LEU A 361 8.99 -7.32 -20.59
N ILE A 362 9.91 -7.88 -21.38
CA ILE A 362 10.21 -9.33 -21.35
C ILE A 362 10.59 -9.77 -19.94
N PHE A 363 11.44 -9.00 -19.26
CA PHE A 363 11.85 -9.25 -17.87
C PHE A 363 10.65 -9.34 -16.92
N THR A 364 9.69 -8.42 -17.00
CA THR A 364 8.52 -8.42 -16.11
C THR A 364 7.49 -9.48 -16.49
N ILE A 365 7.23 -9.69 -17.79
CA ILE A 365 6.28 -10.70 -18.28
C ILE A 365 6.72 -12.10 -17.85
N THR A 366 7.98 -12.46 -18.06
CA THR A 366 8.51 -13.81 -17.73
C THR A 366 8.42 -14.10 -16.23
N ARG A 367 8.76 -13.12 -15.38
CA ARG A 367 8.57 -13.21 -13.93
C ARG A 367 7.09 -13.33 -13.54
N GLY A 368 6.23 -12.53 -14.17
CA GLY A 368 4.79 -12.54 -13.92
C GLY A 368 4.13 -13.87 -14.30
N LEU A 369 4.47 -14.42 -15.47
CA LEU A 369 4.00 -15.74 -15.90
C LEU A 369 4.43 -16.83 -14.92
N ARG A 370 5.72 -16.85 -14.53
CA ARG A 370 6.24 -17.78 -13.53
C ARG A 370 5.46 -17.68 -12.22
N LEU A 371 5.25 -16.46 -11.72
CA LEU A 371 4.51 -16.20 -10.50
C LEU A 371 3.09 -16.80 -10.56
N LEU A 372 2.35 -16.54 -11.64
CA LEU A 372 0.98 -17.03 -11.83
C LEU A 372 0.92 -18.55 -11.96
N TYR A 373 1.91 -19.18 -12.60
CA TYR A 373 2.01 -20.64 -12.66
C TYR A 373 2.30 -21.27 -11.30
N GLU A 374 3.20 -20.67 -10.51
CA GLU A 374 3.55 -21.15 -9.17
C GLU A 374 2.34 -21.18 -8.22
N VAL A 375 1.48 -20.16 -8.30
CA VAL A 375 0.23 -20.08 -7.50
C VAL A 375 -0.97 -20.76 -8.17
N ARG A 376 -0.78 -21.38 -9.34
CA ARG A 376 -1.83 -22.08 -10.12
C ARG A 376 -2.99 -21.16 -10.56
N LEU A 377 -2.72 -19.86 -10.72
CA LEU A 377 -3.67 -18.90 -11.31
C LEU A 377 -3.65 -18.95 -12.84
N LEU A 378 -2.60 -19.50 -13.45
CA LEU A 378 -2.58 -19.86 -14.85
C LEU A 378 -2.06 -21.28 -15.01
N ALA A 379 -2.58 -22.00 -16.00
CA ALA A 379 -2.00 -23.27 -16.41
C ALA A 379 -0.74 -23.02 -17.25
N LYS A 380 0.26 -23.90 -17.12
CA LYS A 380 1.38 -23.93 -18.07
C LYS A 380 0.86 -24.20 -19.49
N PRO A 381 1.59 -23.77 -20.54
CA PRO A 381 1.25 -24.08 -21.92
C PRO A 381 1.06 -25.59 -22.13
N ASN A 382 0.15 -26.00 -23.02
CA ASN A 382 -0.17 -27.42 -23.28
C ASN A 382 1.05 -28.25 -23.71
N GLN A 383 1.99 -27.65 -24.43
CA GLN A 383 3.26 -28.24 -24.85
C GLN A 383 4.42 -27.35 -24.38
N PRO A 384 4.77 -27.38 -23.09
CA PRO A 384 5.70 -26.42 -22.50
C PRO A 384 7.13 -26.58 -23.05
N GLU A 385 7.54 -27.81 -23.39
CA GLU A 385 8.85 -28.08 -24.00
C GLU A 385 8.96 -27.52 -25.43
N GLN A 386 7.91 -27.67 -26.25
CA GLN A 386 7.88 -27.10 -27.59
C GLN A 386 7.89 -25.57 -27.55
N TYR A 387 7.05 -24.98 -26.70
CA TYR A 387 6.99 -23.54 -26.51
C TYR A 387 8.33 -22.97 -26.00
N ALA A 388 8.99 -23.66 -25.06
CA ALA A 388 10.32 -23.30 -24.59
C ALA A 388 11.37 -23.32 -25.72
N LYS A 389 11.29 -24.31 -26.63
CA LYS A 389 12.17 -24.41 -27.80
C LYS A 389 11.95 -23.27 -28.79
N GLU A 390 10.69 -22.91 -29.06
CA GLU A 390 10.34 -21.77 -29.92
C GLU A 390 10.87 -20.45 -29.36
N LEU A 391 10.68 -20.21 -28.05
CA LEU A 391 11.22 -19.03 -27.37
C LEU A 391 12.75 -18.98 -27.42
N TRP A 392 13.42 -20.12 -27.18
CA TRP A 392 14.88 -20.23 -27.25
C TRP A 392 15.42 -19.90 -28.65
N THR A 393 14.83 -20.49 -29.70
CA THR A 393 15.23 -20.20 -31.08
C THR A 393 15.01 -18.73 -31.42
N THR A 394 13.88 -18.15 -31.00
CA THR A 394 13.58 -16.73 -31.25
C THR A 394 14.57 -15.81 -30.55
N MET A 395 14.89 -16.11 -29.28
CA MET A 395 15.87 -15.38 -28.48
C MET A 395 17.25 -15.39 -29.16
N LEU A 396 17.74 -16.56 -29.59
CA LEU A 396 19.03 -16.67 -30.27
C LEU A 396 19.06 -15.89 -31.59
N THR A 397 18.01 -16.00 -32.41
CA THR A 397 17.93 -15.25 -33.67
C THR A 397 18.05 -13.75 -33.43
N LYS A 398 17.35 -13.20 -32.42
CA LYS A 398 17.42 -11.78 -32.09
C LYS A 398 18.78 -11.34 -31.54
N MET A 399 19.53 -12.26 -30.90
CA MET A 399 20.91 -12.00 -30.49
C MET A 399 21.89 -11.99 -31.67
N ILE A 400 21.67 -12.82 -32.70
CA ILE A 400 22.58 -13.02 -33.83
C ILE A 400 22.37 -11.98 -34.95
N THR A 401 21.14 -11.52 -35.20
CA THR A 401 20.81 -10.59 -36.31
C THR A 401 21.42 -9.18 -36.24
N HIS A 402 22.33 -8.91 -35.30
CA HIS A 402 23.05 -7.65 -35.18
C HIS A 402 24.50 -7.70 -35.69
N GLU A 403 24.95 -8.81 -36.29
CA GLU A 403 26.34 -8.98 -36.76
C GLU A 403 26.69 -8.23 -38.06
N GLU A 404 25.72 -7.81 -38.89
CA GLU A 404 26.02 -7.12 -40.16
C GLU A 404 26.44 -5.64 -40.02
N ASP A 405 26.28 -5.04 -38.84
CA ASP A 405 26.76 -3.68 -38.49
C ASP A 405 27.48 -3.75 -37.14
N PHE A 406 28.78 -4.03 -37.14
CA PHE A 406 29.60 -4.15 -35.92
C PHE A 406 29.56 -2.89 -35.03
N ASP A 407 29.32 -1.70 -35.62
CA ASP A 407 29.14 -0.44 -34.88
C ASP A 407 27.79 -0.35 -34.13
N LYS A 408 26.80 -1.17 -34.48
CA LYS A 408 25.50 -1.31 -33.79
C LYS A 408 25.45 -2.47 -32.79
N ALA A 409 26.47 -3.33 -32.74
CA ALA A 409 26.57 -4.46 -31.80
C ALA A 409 26.62 -4.05 -30.32
N ASN A 410 26.83 -2.76 -30.02
CA ASN A 410 26.67 -2.18 -28.68
C ASN A 410 25.23 -2.33 -28.10
N LEU A 411 24.24 -2.76 -28.90
CA LEU A 411 22.89 -3.05 -28.42
C LEU A 411 22.80 -4.24 -27.46
N VAL A 412 23.74 -5.20 -27.46
CA VAL A 412 23.63 -6.41 -26.59
C VAL A 412 24.04 -6.13 -25.13
N LEU A 413 24.63 -4.98 -24.83
CA LEU A 413 25.32 -4.72 -23.56
C LEU A 413 24.58 -3.80 -22.57
N THR A 414 23.38 -3.33 -22.89
CA THR A 414 22.61 -2.57 -21.90
C THR A 414 22.18 -3.48 -20.75
N ILE A 415 22.16 -2.93 -19.53
CA ILE A 415 21.77 -3.67 -18.31
C ILE A 415 20.35 -4.26 -18.47
N ASP A 416 19.45 -3.54 -19.13
CA ASP A 416 18.07 -3.99 -19.37
C ASP A 416 17.99 -5.18 -20.32
N ASN A 417 18.84 -5.23 -21.35
CA ASN A 417 18.90 -6.34 -22.29
C ASN A 417 19.44 -7.59 -21.60
N GLN A 418 20.49 -7.45 -20.79
CA GLN A 418 21.03 -8.55 -19.99
C GLN A 418 20.00 -9.10 -18.99
N ARG A 419 19.28 -8.21 -18.28
CA ARG A 419 18.21 -8.61 -17.35
C ARG A 419 17.06 -9.32 -18.05
N GLY A 420 16.61 -8.80 -19.18
CA GLY A 420 15.55 -9.40 -20.00
C GLY A 420 15.93 -10.78 -20.53
N LEU A 421 17.14 -10.92 -21.08
CA LEU A 421 17.68 -12.19 -21.56
C LEU A 421 17.81 -13.22 -20.44
N GLN A 422 18.39 -12.84 -19.30
CA GLN A 422 18.53 -13.74 -18.16
C GLN A 422 17.17 -14.24 -17.65
N ALA A 423 16.20 -13.34 -17.49
CA ALA A 423 14.87 -13.72 -17.02
C ALA A 423 14.13 -14.63 -18.03
N LEU A 424 14.28 -14.36 -19.33
CA LEU A 424 13.75 -15.23 -20.37
C LEU A 424 14.40 -16.60 -20.36
N PHE A 425 15.72 -16.67 -20.19
CA PHE A 425 16.44 -17.92 -20.08
C PHE A 425 15.99 -18.75 -18.87
N ASP A 426 15.91 -18.14 -17.69
CA ASP A 426 15.41 -18.79 -16.48
C ASP A 426 13.97 -19.31 -16.65
N TYR A 427 13.14 -18.55 -17.37
CA TYR A 427 11.77 -18.94 -17.69
C TYR A 427 11.70 -20.12 -18.66
N ILE A 428 12.54 -20.15 -19.71
CA ILE A 428 12.66 -21.28 -20.64
C ILE A 428 13.07 -22.55 -19.87
N ILE A 429 14.06 -22.45 -18.97
CA ILE A 429 14.48 -23.56 -18.11
C ILE A 429 13.31 -24.03 -17.23
N TYR A 430 12.58 -23.10 -16.62
CA TYR A 430 11.43 -23.40 -15.77
C TYR A 430 10.32 -24.16 -16.52
N LEU A 431 10.13 -23.87 -17.82
CA LEU A 431 9.18 -24.59 -18.67
C LEU A 431 9.69 -25.97 -19.09
N GLY A 432 10.99 -26.18 -19.24
CA GLY A 432 11.54 -27.33 -19.96
C GLY A 432 12.87 -27.90 -19.44
N ILE A 433 12.94 -28.31 -18.16
CA ILE A 433 14.10 -28.97 -17.52
C ILE A 433 14.71 -30.14 -18.34
N LYS A 434 14.00 -30.72 -19.31
CA LYS A 434 14.48 -31.83 -20.15
C LYS A 434 15.12 -31.44 -21.48
N VAL A 435 14.96 -30.21 -21.99
CA VAL A 435 15.43 -29.85 -23.34
C VAL A 435 16.96 -29.86 -23.47
N PHE A 436 17.69 -29.57 -22.39
CA PHE A 436 19.15 -29.46 -22.42
C PHE A 436 19.90 -30.70 -21.90
N LYS A 437 19.21 -31.75 -21.46
CA LYS A 437 19.83 -32.99 -20.96
C LYS A 437 20.11 -34.06 -22.02
N LYS A 438 19.87 -33.77 -23.31
CA LYS A 438 19.92 -34.81 -24.36
C LYS A 438 20.88 -34.56 -25.53
N ASN A 439 21.76 -33.56 -25.45
CA ASN A 439 22.79 -33.31 -26.49
C ASN A 439 24.23 -33.33 -25.95
N SER A 440 24.47 -33.97 -24.80
CA SER A 440 25.81 -34.27 -24.30
C SER A 440 25.93 -35.75 -23.95
N CYS A 441 26.03 -36.57 -24.98
CA CYS A 441 26.73 -37.86 -25.03
C CYS A 441 27.32 -38.00 -26.42
#